data_AF-A0A8T2CW91-F1
#
_entry.id   AF-A0A8T2CW91-F1
#
_cell.length_a   1.000
_cell.length_b   1.000
_cell.length_c   1.000
_cell.angle_alpha   90.00
_cell.angle_beta   90.00
_cell.angle_gamma   90.00
#
_symmetry.space_group_name_H-M   'P 1'
#
loop_
_entity.id
_entity.type
_entity.pdbx_description
1 polymer ?
#
loop_
_entity_poly.entity_id
_entity_poly.type
_entity_poly.pdbx_seq_one_letter_code
_entity_poly.pdbx_strand_id
1 'polypeptide(L)'
;MMAKEGEHSGAKEVKLTKPKISLSDLTFVIYVTTREKVSSSTISCEEIPLKKCGAELECGSNDRFHIQVENLSHMGISKSRMAGVKIECEVIYKEDSEDEAVVRIVNAERPLGTNFGWLNNDLLAPLSHRGLTAEIQLSFNSELLDKIDLQIFHRGEGRYFSQDDTLGYLQCFFPSKI
;
A
#
# COMPACT_ATOMS: atom_id res chain seq x y z
N MET A 1 6.43 41.91 -46.47
CA MET A 1 5.41 40.87 -46.22
C MET A 1 5.75 40.25 -44.87
N MET A 2 4.90 40.48 -43.87
CA MET A 2 5.08 39.91 -42.53
C MET A 2 4.52 38.49 -42.50
N ALA A 3 5.19 37.59 -41.77
CA ALA A 3 4.55 36.48 -41.09
C ALA A 3 5.20 36.33 -39.71
N LYS A 4 4.39 36.57 -38.68
CA LYS A 4 4.65 36.33 -37.26
C LYS A 4 4.10 34.96 -36.88
N GLU A 5 4.61 34.48 -35.76
CA GLU A 5 3.99 33.58 -34.78
C GLU A 5 3.92 32.07 -35.06
N GLY A 6 4.25 31.34 -33.99
CA GLY A 6 4.15 29.90 -33.86
C GLY A 6 4.84 29.39 -32.58
N GLU A 7 4.57 30.04 -31.44
CA GLU A 7 4.89 29.49 -30.11
C GLU A 7 4.12 28.18 -29.89
N HIS A 8 4.80 27.04 -29.90
CA HIS A 8 4.32 25.78 -29.34
C HIS A 8 5.55 25.10 -28.71
N SER A 9 5.58 24.64 -27.47
CA SER A 9 4.54 24.33 -26.51
C SER A 9 5.19 24.47 -25.14
N GLY A 10 4.74 25.45 -24.36
CA GLY A 10 5.02 25.51 -22.93
C GLY A 10 4.19 24.46 -22.21
N ALA A 11 4.53 23.18 -22.38
CA ALA A 11 4.24 22.22 -21.35
C ALA A 11 5.10 22.64 -20.16
N LYS A 12 4.53 23.43 -19.23
CA LYS A 12 5.09 23.55 -17.89
C LYS A 12 5.14 22.13 -17.37
N GLU A 13 6.32 21.53 -17.45
CA GLU A 13 6.71 20.40 -16.64
C GLU A 13 6.39 20.84 -15.22
N VAL A 14 5.26 20.36 -14.68
CA VAL A 14 4.91 20.57 -13.29
C VAL A 14 5.97 19.78 -12.57
N LYS A 15 7.08 20.44 -12.19
CA LYS A 15 8.00 19.93 -11.20
C LYS A 15 7.14 19.64 -9.99
N LEU A 16 6.75 18.39 -9.81
CA LEU A 16 6.18 17.90 -8.57
C LEU A 16 7.22 18.29 -7.53
N THR A 17 6.85 19.24 -6.67
CA THR A 17 7.73 19.69 -5.59
C THR A 17 8.14 18.43 -4.84
N LYS A 18 9.46 18.23 -4.70
CA LYS A 18 9.98 17.04 -4.03
C LYS A 18 9.23 16.85 -2.70
N PRO A 19 8.77 15.63 -2.37
CA PRO A 19 8.08 15.38 -1.12
C PRO A 19 8.88 15.92 0.06
N LYS A 20 8.20 16.60 0.99
CA LYS A 20 8.80 17.17 2.20
C LYS A 20 8.92 16.15 3.33
N ILE A 21 8.16 15.07 3.26
CA ILE A 21 8.27 13.93 4.17
C ILE A 21 9.26 12.89 3.61
N SER A 22 9.94 12.18 4.50
CA SER A 22 10.84 11.07 4.14
C SER A 22 10.26 9.72 4.54
N LEU A 23 10.70 8.63 3.92
CA LEU A 23 10.30 7.28 4.36
C LEU A 23 10.73 7.00 5.80
N SER A 24 11.85 7.56 6.27
CA SER A 24 12.27 7.42 7.66
C SER A 24 11.34 8.08 8.67
N ASP A 25 10.48 9.00 8.24
CA ASP A 25 9.45 9.58 9.10
C ASP A 25 8.19 8.71 9.20
N LEU A 26 8.13 7.58 8.48
CA LEU A 26 6.91 6.78 8.33
C LEU A 26 7.07 5.39 8.92
N THR A 27 6.05 4.95 9.65
CA THR A 27 5.85 3.55 10.05
C THR A 27 4.62 3.03 9.33
N PHE A 28 4.75 1.89 8.66
CA PHE A 28 3.64 1.18 8.03
C PHE A 28 3.19 0.04 8.94
N VAL A 29 1.90 -0.03 9.25
CA VAL A 29 1.30 -1.11 10.03
C VAL A 29 0.29 -1.84 9.16
N ILE A 30 0.61 -3.07 8.80
CA ILE A 30 -0.26 -3.94 7.99
C ILE A 30 -1.00 -4.88 8.93
N TYR A 31 -2.31 -4.73 9.02
CA TYR A 31 -3.17 -5.65 9.75
C TYR A 31 -3.68 -6.72 8.81
N VAL A 32 -3.47 -7.98 9.18
CA VAL A 32 -3.96 -9.14 8.44
C VAL A 32 -4.99 -9.83 9.30
N THR A 33 -6.27 -9.73 8.91
CA THR A 33 -7.34 -10.50 9.54
C THR A 33 -7.71 -11.67 8.67
N THR A 34 -7.54 -12.89 9.17
CA THR A 34 -8.05 -14.07 8.46
C THR A 34 -9.42 -14.45 8.98
N ARG A 35 -10.32 -14.85 8.08
CA ARG A 35 -11.59 -15.46 8.47
C ARG A 35 -11.49 -16.96 8.28
N GLU A 36 -11.78 -17.72 9.31
CA GLU A 36 -11.78 -19.17 9.22
C GLU A 36 -13.15 -19.76 8.86
N LYS A 37 -13.13 -20.85 8.09
CA LYS A 37 -14.30 -21.70 7.86
C LYS A 37 -14.35 -22.82 8.90
N VAL A 38 -15.15 -22.66 9.95
CA VAL A 38 -15.49 -23.76 10.85
C VAL A 38 -16.80 -24.38 10.36
N SER A 39 -16.92 -25.71 10.44
CA SER A 39 -17.86 -26.63 9.76
C SER A 39 -19.35 -26.27 9.65
N SER A 40 -19.82 -25.17 10.25
CA SER A 40 -21.15 -24.60 10.04
C SER A 40 -21.28 -23.12 10.43
N SER A 41 -20.18 -22.46 10.83
CA SER A 41 -20.18 -21.10 11.40
C SER A 41 -18.83 -20.41 11.14
N THR A 42 -18.83 -19.16 10.67
CA THR A 42 -17.61 -18.34 10.49
C THR A 42 -17.25 -17.68 11.81
N ILE A 43 -16.37 -18.29 12.64
CA ILE A 43 -15.96 -17.66 13.90
C ILE A 43 -14.50 -18.04 14.24
N SER A 44 -13.56 -17.34 13.63
CA SER A 44 -12.36 -16.80 14.29
C SER A 44 -11.77 -15.74 13.36
N CYS A 45 -11.44 -14.58 13.94
CA CYS A 45 -10.77 -13.48 13.27
C CYS A 45 -9.46 -13.30 14.02
N GLU A 46 -8.39 -13.94 13.55
CA GLU A 46 -7.06 -13.61 14.04
C GLU A 46 -6.59 -12.38 13.28
N GLU A 47 -6.39 -11.27 14.00
CA GLU A 47 -5.80 -10.05 13.48
C GLU A 47 -4.34 -9.98 13.89
N ILE A 48 -3.48 -9.79 12.90
CA ILE A 48 -2.04 -9.74 13.10
C ILE A 48 -1.53 -8.38 12.63
N PRO A 49 -1.01 -7.54 13.54
CA PRO A 49 -0.31 -6.32 13.16
C PRO A 49 1.13 -6.63 12.75
N LEU A 50 1.48 -6.26 11.52
CA LEU A 50 2.81 -6.39 10.95
C LEU A 50 3.39 -4.99 10.72
N LYS A 51 4.35 -4.61 11.55
CA LYS A 51 4.98 -3.29 11.51
C LYS A 51 6.21 -3.29 10.60
N LYS A 52 6.34 -2.26 9.77
CA LYS A 52 7.51 -1.98 8.94
C LYS A 52 7.90 -0.51 9.03
N CYS A 53 9.12 -0.27 9.50
CA CYS A 53 9.70 1.07 9.49
C CYS A 53 10.01 1.46 8.04
N GLY A 54 9.61 2.66 7.62
CA GLY A 54 9.83 3.13 6.25
C GLY A 54 11.32 3.24 5.88
N ALA A 55 12.19 3.48 6.87
CA ALA A 55 13.64 3.46 6.69
C ALA A 55 14.21 2.09 6.27
N GLU A 56 13.49 1.00 6.54
CA GLU A 56 13.86 -0.38 6.20
C GLU A 56 13.25 -0.83 4.88
N LEU A 57 12.38 -0.02 4.27
CA LEU A 57 11.74 -0.37 3.01
C LEU A 57 12.72 -0.20 1.86
N GLU A 58 12.85 -1.25 1.08
CA GLU A 58 13.61 -1.23 -0.15
C GLU A 58 12.76 -0.61 -1.27
N CYS A 59 13.43 -0.04 -2.28
CA CYS A 59 12.81 0.19 -3.58
C CYS A 59 13.13 -1.03 -4.44
N GLY A 60 12.11 -1.65 -5.01
CA GLY A 60 12.26 -2.84 -5.83
C GLY A 60 12.99 -2.52 -7.13
N SER A 61 13.33 -3.56 -7.90
CA SER A 61 13.85 -3.39 -9.26
C SER A 61 12.93 -2.46 -10.07
N ASN A 62 13.51 -1.45 -10.71
CA ASN A 62 12.82 -0.38 -11.46
C ASN A 62 12.13 0.71 -10.61
N ASP A 63 12.74 1.06 -9.47
CA ASP A 63 12.31 2.16 -8.58
C ASP A 63 10.88 2.02 -8.02
N ARG A 64 10.31 0.81 -8.04
CA ARG A 64 8.95 0.56 -7.56
C ARG A 64 8.92 0.53 -6.04
N PHE A 65 7.98 1.28 -5.46
CA PHE A 65 7.73 1.19 -4.03
C PHE A 65 6.97 -0.11 -3.71
N HIS A 66 7.48 -0.84 -2.72
CA HIS A 66 6.87 -2.08 -2.24
C HIS A 66 7.07 -2.23 -0.73
N ILE A 67 6.03 -2.70 -0.05
CA ILE A 67 6.11 -3.07 1.36
C ILE A 67 6.06 -4.59 1.43
N GLN A 68 7.17 -5.18 1.85
CA GLN A 68 7.29 -6.63 1.97
C GLN A 68 7.39 -7.04 3.43
N VAL A 69 6.51 -7.96 3.82
CA VAL A 69 6.61 -8.68 5.09
C VAL A 69 6.82 -10.15 4.77
N GLU A 70 7.91 -10.72 5.27
CA GLU A 70 8.38 -12.06 4.92
C GLU A 70 8.50 -12.95 6.16
N ASN A 71 8.72 -14.24 5.93
CA ASN A 71 8.90 -15.27 6.95
C ASN A 71 7.70 -15.43 7.89
N LEU A 72 6.47 -15.18 7.42
CA LEU A 72 5.24 -15.28 8.21
C LEU A 72 4.82 -16.73 8.51
N SER A 73 5.49 -17.73 7.93
CA SER A 73 5.13 -19.15 8.11
C SER A 73 5.08 -19.58 9.58
N HIS A 74 5.92 -18.99 10.44
CA HIS A 74 5.96 -19.28 11.88
C HIS A 74 4.66 -18.94 12.62
N MET A 75 3.79 -18.12 12.01
CA MET A 75 2.51 -17.73 12.57
C MET A 75 1.44 -18.84 12.43
N GLY A 76 1.70 -19.89 11.64
CA GLY A 76 0.81 -21.05 11.55
C GLY A 76 -0.51 -20.80 10.79
N ILE A 77 -0.61 -19.69 10.05
CA ILE A 77 -1.79 -19.31 9.28
C ILE A 77 -1.88 -20.20 8.04
N SER A 78 -2.78 -21.19 8.09
CA SER A 78 -2.95 -22.19 7.03
C SER A 78 -3.95 -21.76 5.96
N LYS A 79 -3.52 -21.78 4.70
CA LYS A 79 -4.33 -21.54 3.50
C LYS A 79 -5.65 -22.31 3.51
N SER A 80 -5.61 -23.60 3.88
CA SER A 80 -6.79 -24.48 3.92
C SER A 80 -7.87 -24.06 4.92
N ARG A 81 -7.51 -23.27 5.95
CA ARG A 81 -8.46 -22.74 6.95
C ARG A 81 -9.02 -21.38 6.55
N MET A 82 -8.36 -20.66 5.64
CA MET A 82 -8.73 -19.29 5.29
C MET A 82 -9.93 -19.26 4.33
N ALA A 83 -11.08 -18.81 4.81
CA ALA A 83 -12.29 -18.53 4.04
C ALA A 83 -12.27 -17.13 3.39
N GLY A 84 -11.53 -16.22 4.01
CA GLY A 84 -11.42 -14.82 3.60
C GLY A 84 -10.22 -14.17 4.26
N VAL A 85 -9.79 -13.05 3.69
CA VAL A 85 -8.74 -12.20 4.27
C VAL A 85 -9.18 -10.74 4.20
N LYS A 86 -8.92 -10.02 5.28
CA LYS A 86 -8.95 -8.56 5.34
C LYS A 86 -7.53 -8.07 5.54
N ILE A 87 -7.13 -7.08 4.76
CA ILE A 87 -5.83 -6.43 4.86
C ILE A 87 -6.09 -4.94 5.03
N GLU A 88 -5.60 -4.37 6.11
CA GLU A 88 -5.57 -2.93 6.34
C GLU A 88 -4.12 -2.48 6.38
N CYS A 89 -3.84 -1.31 5.82
CA CYS A 89 -2.54 -0.67 5.94
C CYS A 89 -2.74 0.72 6.50
N GLU A 90 -2.16 0.96 7.66
CA GLU A 90 -2.05 2.27 8.29
C GLU A 90 -0.64 2.80 8.13
N VAL A 91 -0.53 4.12 8.03
CA VAL A 91 0.74 4.83 7.98
C VAL A 91 0.75 5.83 9.13
N ILE A 92 1.77 5.70 9.97
CA ILE A 92 2.01 6.57 11.13
C ILE A 92 3.15 7.51 10.76
N TYR A 93 2.92 8.82 10.85
CA TYR A 93 3.97 9.83 10.68
C TYR A 93 4.59 10.18 12.02
N LYS A 94 5.92 10.05 12.12
CA LYS A 94 6.74 10.31 13.32
C LYS A 94 6.13 9.66 14.56
N GLU A 95 6.06 8.33 14.53
CA GLU A 95 5.70 7.52 15.69
C GLU A 95 6.50 7.96 16.94
N ASP A 96 5.85 7.97 18.10
CA ASP A 96 6.39 8.44 19.38
C ASP A 96 6.67 9.97 19.47
N SER A 97 6.09 10.77 18.56
CA SER A 97 6.12 12.23 18.66
C SER A 97 4.81 12.82 19.19
N GLU A 98 4.87 14.03 19.79
CA GLU A 98 3.68 14.77 20.24
C GLU A 98 2.69 15.08 19.11
N ASP A 99 3.14 14.95 17.87
CA ASP A 99 2.47 15.30 16.63
C ASP A 99 2.05 14.09 15.79
N GLU A 100 2.04 12.90 16.39
CA GLU A 100 1.69 11.63 15.73
C GLU A 100 0.38 11.73 14.94
N ALA A 101 0.43 11.28 13.69
CA ALA A 101 -0.74 11.22 12.83
C ALA A 101 -0.81 9.84 12.17
N VAL A 102 -1.98 9.20 12.28
CA VAL A 102 -2.26 7.89 11.71
C VAL A 102 -3.26 8.03 10.58
N VAL A 103 -2.93 7.46 9.42
CA VAL A 103 -3.80 7.49 8.24
C VAL A 103 -3.94 6.07 7.68
N ARG A 104 -5.18 5.64 7.44
CA ARG A 104 -5.44 4.38 6.77
C ARG A 104 -5.42 4.60 5.26
N ILE A 105 -4.58 3.87 4.55
CA ILE A 105 -4.46 3.95 3.09
C ILE A 105 -5.11 2.76 2.38
N VAL A 106 -5.14 1.60 3.05
CA VAL A 106 -5.75 0.37 2.52
C VAL A 106 -6.77 -0.17 3.51
N ASN A 107 -7.93 -0.57 2.99
CA ASN A 107 -8.91 -1.39 3.69
C ASN A 107 -9.53 -2.37 2.69
N ALA A 108 -8.86 -3.50 2.49
CA ALA A 108 -9.22 -4.50 1.52
C ALA A 108 -9.80 -5.73 2.21
N GLU A 109 -10.98 -6.18 1.79
CA GLU A 109 -11.56 -7.44 2.24
C GLU A 109 -11.95 -8.29 1.04
N ARG A 110 -11.61 -9.58 1.08
CA ARG A 110 -12.01 -10.50 0.03
C ARG A 110 -12.24 -11.91 0.57
N PRO A 111 -13.34 -12.59 0.15
CA PRO A 111 -13.44 -14.04 0.26
C PRO A 111 -12.34 -14.71 -0.55
N LEU A 112 -11.77 -15.78 -0.01
CA LEU A 112 -10.71 -16.52 -0.68
C LEU A 112 -11.37 -17.58 -1.59
N GLY A 113 -11.47 -17.23 -2.88
CA GLY A 113 -11.89 -18.14 -3.96
C GLY A 113 -10.71 -18.80 -4.67
N THR A 114 -10.94 -19.34 -5.87
CA THR A 114 -9.90 -20.03 -6.68
C THR A 114 -8.73 -19.13 -7.13
N ASN A 115 -8.93 -17.81 -7.19
CA ASN A 115 -7.88 -16.82 -7.52
C ASN A 115 -7.15 -16.35 -6.25
N PHE A 116 -6.63 -17.33 -5.51
CA PHE A 116 -5.95 -17.12 -4.24
C PHE A 116 -4.60 -16.43 -4.45
N GLY A 117 -4.30 -15.40 -3.65
CA GLY A 117 -2.97 -14.78 -3.64
C GLY A 117 -2.88 -13.37 -4.21
N TRP A 118 -3.94 -12.81 -4.82
CA TRP A 118 -3.95 -11.41 -5.28
C TRP A 118 -5.21 -10.67 -4.82
N LEU A 119 -5.01 -9.51 -4.21
CA LEU A 119 -6.06 -8.58 -3.83
C LEU A 119 -5.75 -7.23 -4.49
N ASN A 120 -6.72 -6.72 -5.24
CA ASN A 120 -6.67 -5.37 -5.79
C ASN A 120 -7.77 -4.55 -5.13
N ASN A 121 -7.40 -3.48 -4.46
CA ASN A 121 -8.34 -2.59 -3.78
C ASN A 121 -8.04 -1.14 -4.13
N ASP A 122 -9.07 -0.32 -4.24
CA ASP A 122 -8.84 1.10 -4.47
C ASP A 122 -8.21 1.70 -3.19
N LEU A 123 -7.13 2.44 -3.35
CA LEU A 123 -6.52 3.14 -2.22
C LEU A 123 -7.46 4.23 -1.73
N LEU A 124 -7.52 4.41 -0.42
CA LEU A 124 -8.15 5.60 0.16
C LEU A 124 -7.31 6.79 -0.31
N ALA A 125 -7.88 7.64 -1.16
CA ALA A 125 -7.13 8.70 -1.81
C ALA A 125 -7.85 10.05 -1.70
N PRO A 126 -7.10 11.16 -1.51
CA PRO A 126 -7.64 12.49 -1.70
C PRO A 126 -8.08 12.65 -3.16
N LEU A 127 -9.00 13.57 -3.43
CA LEU A 127 -9.59 13.76 -4.77
C LEU A 127 -8.58 13.91 -5.92
N SER A 128 -7.36 14.37 -5.61
CA SER A 128 -6.25 14.55 -6.56
C SER A 128 -5.60 13.24 -7.05
N HIS A 129 -5.85 12.10 -6.39
CA HIS A 129 -5.19 10.81 -6.67
C HIS A 129 -6.21 9.70 -6.97
N ARG A 130 -7.21 9.99 -7.81
CA ARG A 130 -8.21 8.98 -8.21
C ARG A 130 -7.58 7.88 -9.08
N GLY A 131 -8.05 6.65 -8.88
CA GLY A 131 -7.63 5.50 -9.69
C GLY A 131 -6.33 4.85 -9.21
N LEU A 132 -5.85 5.22 -8.02
CA LEU A 132 -4.82 4.47 -7.31
C LEU A 132 -5.41 3.20 -6.70
N THR A 133 -4.68 2.11 -6.84
CA THR A 133 -5.03 0.82 -6.26
C THR A 133 -3.86 0.21 -5.53
N ALA A 134 -4.14 -0.39 -4.38
CA ALA A 134 -3.22 -1.30 -3.72
C ALA A 134 -3.33 -2.66 -4.40
N GLU A 135 -2.22 -3.13 -4.95
CA GLU A 135 -2.05 -4.52 -5.36
C GLU A 135 -1.34 -5.25 -4.24
N ILE A 136 -2.01 -6.25 -3.67
CA ILE A 136 -1.52 -7.00 -2.53
C ILE A 136 -1.39 -8.45 -2.93
N GLN A 137 -0.17 -8.98 -2.87
CA GLN A 137 0.13 -10.35 -3.17
C GLN A 137 0.41 -11.13 -1.89
N LEU A 138 -0.26 -12.28 -1.74
CA LEU A 138 -0.02 -13.24 -0.66
C LEU A 138 0.72 -14.44 -1.21
N SER A 139 1.86 -14.78 -0.61
CA SER A 139 2.67 -15.95 -0.96
C SER A 139 2.70 -16.95 0.18
N PHE A 140 2.77 -18.23 -0.17
CA PHE A 140 2.63 -19.34 0.76
C PHE A 140 3.83 -20.26 0.64
N ASN A 141 4.39 -20.64 1.79
CA ASN A 141 5.37 -21.71 1.87
C ASN A 141 4.60 -23.00 2.19
N SER A 142 4.40 -23.83 1.15
CA SER A 142 3.46 -24.95 1.21
C SER A 142 2.05 -24.45 1.57
N GLU A 143 1.49 -24.89 2.69
CA GLU A 143 0.15 -24.49 3.16
C GLU A 143 0.14 -23.23 4.04
N LEU A 144 1.29 -22.69 4.44
CA LEU A 144 1.36 -21.58 5.41
C LEU A 144 1.58 -20.25 4.71
N LEU A 145 0.88 -19.19 5.16
CA LEU A 145 1.13 -17.83 4.71
C LEU A 145 2.56 -17.46 5.08
N ASP A 146 3.35 -17.02 4.10
CA ASP A 146 4.77 -16.76 4.28
C ASP A 146 5.16 -15.31 3.97
N LYS A 147 4.55 -14.71 2.95
CA LYS A 147 4.86 -13.34 2.55
C LYS A 147 3.63 -12.56 2.12
N ILE A 148 3.66 -11.27 2.45
CA ILE A 148 2.74 -10.26 1.96
C ILE A 148 3.56 -9.19 1.25
N ASP A 149 3.19 -8.90 0.01
CA ASP A 149 3.77 -7.83 -0.79
C ASP A 149 2.67 -6.82 -1.15
N LEU A 150 2.88 -5.55 -0.83
CA LEU A 150 1.94 -4.47 -1.13
C LEU A 150 2.63 -3.46 -2.05
N GLN A 151 1.99 -3.18 -3.19
CA GLN A 151 2.43 -2.19 -4.17
C GLN A 151 1.28 -1.21 -4.48
N ILE A 152 1.64 0.00 -4.89
CA ILE A 152 0.67 1.01 -5.33
C ILE A 152 0.71 1.11 -6.86
N PHE A 153 -0.43 0.89 -7.50
CA PHE A 153 -0.60 0.94 -8.95
C PHE A 153 -1.57 2.07 -9.33
N HIS A 154 -1.22 2.86 -10.34
CA HIS A 154 -2.08 3.89 -10.89
C HIS A 154 -2.78 3.35 -12.15
N ARG A 155 -4.08 3.08 -12.07
CA ARG A 155 -4.85 2.53 -13.21
C ARG A 155 -4.87 3.44 -14.43
N GLY A 156 -5.02 4.75 -14.22
CA GLY A 156 -5.03 5.75 -15.30
C GLY A 156 -3.70 5.86 -16.06
N GLU A 157 -2.56 5.83 -15.36
CA GLU A 157 -1.22 5.94 -15.95
C GLU A 157 -0.62 4.58 -16.33
N GLY A 158 -1.21 3.47 -15.88
CA GLY A 158 -0.75 2.12 -16.20
C GLY A 158 0.62 1.77 -15.62
N ARG A 159 1.00 2.38 -14.49
CA ARG A 159 2.32 2.21 -13.85
C ARG A 159 2.24 2.05 -12.35
N TYR A 160 3.27 1.43 -11.79
CA TYR A 160 3.50 1.39 -10.34
C TYR A 160 4.11 2.70 -9.86
N PHE A 161 3.81 3.04 -8.61
CA PHE A 161 4.38 4.19 -7.94
C PHE A 161 5.84 3.94 -7.58
N SER A 162 6.63 5.00 -7.76
CA SER A 162 7.96 5.08 -7.15
C SER A 162 7.88 5.46 -5.68
N GLN A 163 9.04 5.47 -5.01
CA GLN A 163 9.13 6.04 -3.66
C GLN A 163 8.66 7.50 -3.62
N ASP A 164 9.09 8.33 -4.57
CA ASP A 164 8.73 9.75 -4.60
C ASP A 164 7.24 9.96 -4.89
N ASP A 165 6.64 9.15 -5.78
CA ASP A 165 5.18 9.18 -6.00
C ASP A 165 4.42 8.79 -4.72
N THR A 166 4.89 7.75 -4.03
CA THR A 166 4.30 7.28 -2.77
C THR A 166 4.37 8.34 -1.69
N LEU A 167 5.53 8.98 -1.50
CA LEU A 167 5.68 10.07 -0.55
C LEU A 167 4.82 11.28 -0.91
N GLY A 168 4.70 11.62 -2.21
CA GLY A 168 3.80 12.68 -2.68
C GLY A 168 2.33 12.40 -2.38
N TYR A 169 1.89 11.16 -2.58
CA TYR A 169 0.55 10.70 -2.22
C TYR A 169 0.32 10.75 -0.71
N LEU A 170 1.23 10.19 0.09
CA LEU A 170 1.10 10.16 1.56
C LEU A 170 1.12 11.57 2.18
N GLN A 171 1.94 12.46 1.63
CA GLN A 171 2.02 13.85 2.05
C GLN A 171 0.67 14.57 1.99
N CYS A 172 -0.22 14.17 1.08
CA CYS A 172 -1.56 14.77 0.99
C CYS A 172 -2.42 14.52 2.24
N PHE A 173 -2.10 13.52 3.06
CA PHE A 173 -2.79 13.25 4.32
C PHE A 173 -2.17 13.95 5.52
N PHE A 174 -0.97 14.49 5.37
CA PHE A 174 -0.25 15.20 6.42
C PHE A 174 -0.05 16.69 6.09
N PRO A 175 -1.07 17.43 5.61
CA PRO A 175 -0.90 18.79 5.11
C PRO A 175 -0.39 19.78 6.18
N SER A 176 -0.68 19.52 7.45
CA SER A 176 -0.24 20.34 8.60
C SER A 176 1.18 20.04 9.09
N LYS A 177 1.85 19.01 8.54
CA LYS A 177 3.16 18.53 8.98
C LYS A 177 4.28 18.90 7.98
N ILE A 178 3.98 19.84 7.06
CA ILE A 178 4.74 20.26 5.86
C ILE A 178 5.12 21.74 5.94
#